data_AF-A0A3D1NSY0-F1
#
_entry.id   AF-A0A3D1NSY0-F1
#
_cell.length_a   1.000
_cell.length_b   1.000
_cell.length_c   1.000
_cell.angle_alpha   90.00
_cell.angle_beta   90.00
_cell.angle_gamma   90.00
#
_symmetry.space_group_name_H-M   'P 1'
#
loop_
_entity.id
_entity.type
_entity.pdbx_description
1 polymer ?
#
loop_
_entity_poly.entity_id
_entity_poly.type
_entity_poly.pdbx_seq_one_letter_code
_entity_poly.pdbx_strand_id
1 'polypeptide(L)'
;MFDTIHLTNMLRSEVEGVPETGLPLDAFPDKIQEIILNLARYENFNVEYTASIVLSAVATAIGNSCHIRIKGEWKTCPSLYMMLVGRPGLGKTPPLGFIYKPINEYDDRLHEKYNEEYDEYERAMSAGKHGSDGEEQLLKKPNFVTTVIYDSTPEAMMNIHQHNQRGITLVVDEILALFNSVKRYNSKNNLIEDLLTAYSGQPLKIIRKSESRPVLIKNPCINVIGSVQTNMLQE
;
A
#
# COMPACT_ATOMS: atom_id res chain seq x y z
N MET A 1 -8.85 15.22 -34.00
CA MET A 1 -7.69 14.46 -34.48
C MET A 1 -7.32 13.54 -33.34
N PHE A 2 -7.39 12.22 -33.53
CA PHE A 2 -7.04 11.29 -32.45
C PHE A 2 -5.53 11.40 -32.16
N ASP A 3 -5.17 11.37 -30.88
CA ASP A 3 -3.78 11.32 -30.46
C ASP A 3 -3.14 10.01 -30.95
N THR A 4 -1.87 10.06 -31.36
CA THR A 4 -1.13 8.90 -31.86
C THR A 4 -1.07 7.79 -30.82
N ILE A 5 -0.91 8.15 -29.54
CA ILE A 5 -0.86 7.20 -28.42
C ILE A 5 -2.20 6.48 -28.29
N HIS A 6 -3.30 7.23 -28.33
CA HIS A 6 -4.64 6.68 -28.25
C HIS A 6 -4.92 5.65 -29.36
N LEU A 7 -4.63 6.00 -30.62
CA LEU A 7 -4.76 5.08 -31.76
C LEU A 7 -3.88 3.83 -31.61
N THR A 8 -2.64 4.02 -31.15
CA THR A 8 -1.70 2.92 -30.93
C THR A 8 -2.21 1.96 -29.85
N ASN A 9 -2.74 2.49 -28.75
CA ASN A 9 -3.29 1.69 -27.66
C ASN A 9 -4.52 0.91 -28.09
N MET A 10 -5.45 1.52 -28.85
CA MET A 10 -6.62 0.82 -29.37
C MET A 10 -6.23 -0.40 -30.22
N LEU A 11 -5.34 -0.21 -31.20
CA LEU A 11 -4.88 -1.31 -32.06
C LEU A 11 -4.18 -2.42 -31.28
N ARG A 12 -3.34 -2.05 -30.31
CA ARG A 12 -2.65 -3.03 -29.45
C ARG A 12 -3.62 -3.78 -28.55
N SER A 13 -4.61 -3.08 -28.00
CA SER A 13 -5.67 -3.68 -27.16
C SER A 13 -6.46 -4.72 -27.95
N GLU A 14 -6.78 -4.46 -29.21
CA GLU A 14 -7.43 -5.44 -30.10
C GLU A 14 -6.54 -6.66 -30.36
N VAL A 15 -5.25 -6.45 -30.66
CA VAL A 15 -4.30 -7.55 -30.93
C VAL A 15 -4.08 -8.45 -29.71
N GLU A 16 -4.05 -7.88 -28.51
CA GLU A 16 -3.91 -8.63 -27.25
C GLU A 16 -5.23 -9.30 -26.79
N GLY A 17 -6.33 -9.15 -27.56
CA GLY A 17 -7.62 -9.74 -27.22
C GLY A 17 -8.28 -9.16 -25.97
N VAL A 18 -7.87 -7.98 -25.51
CA VAL A 18 -8.41 -7.34 -24.29
C VAL A 18 -9.93 -7.13 -24.33
N PRO A 19 -10.56 -6.75 -25.46
CA PRO A 19 -12.02 -6.64 -25.52
C PRO A 19 -12.77 -7.94 -25.18
N GLU A 20 -12.14 -9.10 -25.41
CA GLU A 20 -12.74 -10.41 -25.12
C GLU A 20 -12.74 -10.74 -23.62
N THR A 21 -11.86 -10.11 -22.84
CA THR A 21 -11.73 -10.34 -21.39
C THR A 21 -12.73 -9.52 -20.57
N GLY A 22 -13.34 -8.48 -21.18
CA GLY A 22 -14.22 -7.53 -20.51
C GLY A 22 -13.52 -6.50 -19.62
N LEU A 23 -12.18 -6.44 -19.66
CA LEU A 23 -11.41 -5.41 -18.96
C LEU A 23 -11.61 -4.03 -19.63
N PRO A 24 -12.14 -3.02 -18.92
CA PRO A 24 -12.31 -1.67 -19.47
C PRO A 24 -10.98 -0.91 -19.49
N LEU A 25 -10.06 -1.31 -20.37
CA LEU A 25 -8.74 -0.69 -20.47
C LEU A 25 -8.81 0.78 -20.91
N ASP A 26 -9.85 1.14 -21.66
CA ASP A 26 -10.17 2.51 -22.10
C ASP A 26 -10.51 3.47 -20.94
N ALA A 27 -10.88 2.95 -19.77
CA ALA A 27 -11.09 3.76 -18.56
C ALA A 27 -9.80 4.35 -17.99
N PHE A 28 -8.64 3.80 -18.36
CA PHE A 28 -7.34 4.32 -17.94
C PHE A 28 -6.89 5.45 -18.86
N PRO A 29 -6.12 6.45 -18.36
CA PRO A 29 -5.47 7.42 -19.22
C PRO A 29 -4.55 6.75 -20.25
N ASP A 30 -4.42 7.32 -21.45
CA ASP A 30 -3.64 6.73 -22.55
C ASP A 30 -2.19 6.37 -22.15
N LYS A 31 -1.56 7.16 -21.29
CA LYS A 31 -0.21 6.87 -20.77
C LYS A 31 -0.14 5.64 -19.87
N ILE A 32 -1.20 5.37 -19.13
CA ILE A 32 -1.29 4.17 -18.29
C ILE A 32 -1.59 2.94 -19.17
N GLN A 33 -2.48 3.07 -20.15
CA GLN A 33 -2.72 2.02 -21.13
C GLN A 33 -1.43 1.63 -21.87
N GLU A 34 -0.64 2.62 -22.29
CA GLU A 34 0.65 2.42 -22.96
C GLU A 34 1.61 1.58 -22.09
N ILE A 35 1.71 1.87 -20.79
CA ILE A 35 2.53 1.11 -19.83
C ILE A 35 2.02 -0.34 -19.72
N ILE A 36 0.71 -0.53 -19.52
CA ILE A 36 0.10 -1.85 -19.36
C ILE A 36 0.37 -2.72 -20.59
N LEU A 37 0.12 -2.18 -21.79
CA LEU A 37 0.32 -2.89 -23.05
C LEU A 37 1.81 -3.13 -23.34
N ASN A 38 2.72 -2.25 -22.88
CA ASN A 38 4.16 -2.48 -23.00
C ASN A 38 4.61 -3.64 -22.11
N LEU A 39 4.13 -3.70 -20.86
CA LEU A 39 4.44 -4.80 -19.96
C LEU A 39 3.89 -6.14 -20.45
N ALA A 40 2.69 -6.14 -21.03
CA ALA A 40 2.15 -7.32 -21.67
C ALA A 40 3.04 -7.81 -22.82
N ARG A 41 3.46 -6.88 -23.71
CA ARG A 41 4.22 -7.24 -24.90
C ARG A 41 5.68 -7.64 -24.63
N TYR A 42 6.38 -6.92 -23.75
CA TYR A 42 7.82 -7.08 -23.55
C TYR A 42 8.17 -7.99 -22.38
N GLU A 43 7.38 -7.96 -21.31
CA GLU A 43 7.60 -8.79 -20.11
C GLU A 43 6.69 -10.03 -20.08
N ASN A 44 5.79 -10.17 -21.06
CA ASN A 44 4.80 -11.25 -21.14
C ASN A 44 3.90 -11.31 -19.88
N PHE A 45 3.63 -10.14 -19.27
CA PHE A 45 2.75 -10.04 -18.12
C PHE A 45 1.28 -10.08 -18.55
N ASN A 46 0.44 -10.72 -17.75
CA ASN A 46 -1.00 -10.71 -17.99
C ASN A 46 -1.57 -9.28 -17.84
N VAL A 47 -2.37 -8.85 -18.82
CA VAL A 47 -2.92 -7.49 -18.91
C VAL A 47 -3.83 -7.19 -17.70
N GLU A 48 -4.67 -8.14 -17.30
CA GLU A 48 -5.63 -7.98 -16.22
C GLU A 48 -4.95 -7.82 -14.86
N TYR A 49 -3.93 -8.64 -14.56
CA TYR A 49 -3.14 -8.47 -13.34
C TYR A 49 -2.38 -7.15 -13.36
N THR A 50 -1.76 -6.79 -14.48
CA THR A 50 -1.00 -5.54 -14.63
C THR A 50 -1.90 -4.32 -14.39
N ALA A 51 -3.05 -4.26 -15.06
CA ALA A 51 -4.01 -3.17 -14.90
C ALA A 51 -4.53 -3.05 -13.45
N SER A 52 -4.81 -4.19 -12.82
CA SER A 52 -5.25 -4.27 -11.42
C SER A 52 -4.17 -3.73 -10.47
N ILE A 53 -2.92 -4.18 -10.63
CA ILE A 53 -1.79 -3.74 -9.81
C ILE A 53 -1.52 -2.24 -10.02
N VAL A 54 -1.61 -1.73 -11.25
CA VAL A 54 -1.49 -0.29 -11.52
C VAL A 54 -2.54 0.50 -10.73
N LEU A 55 -3.79 0.07 -10.72
CA LEU A 55 -4.84 0.74 -9.95
C LEU A 55 -4.50 0.78 -8.45
N SER A 56 -3.99 -0.31 -7.91
CA SER A 56 -3.54 -0.41 -6.52
C SER A 56 -2.32 0.48 -6.21
N ALA A 57 -1.33 0.52 -7.09
CA ALA A 57 -0.16 1.38 -6.94
C ALA A 57 -0.52 2.87 -7.05
N VAL A 58 -1.44 3.24 -7.94
CA VAL A 58 -1.95 4.61 -8.06
C VAL A 58 -2.75 5.01 -6.83
N ALA A 59 -3.62 4.13 -6.32
CA ALA A 59 -4.32 4.34 -5.05
C ALA A 59 -3.35 4.61 -3.89
N THR A 60 -2.26 3.83 -3.82
CA THR A 60 -1.16 4.02 -2.87
C THR A 60 -0.46 5.36 -3.03
N ALA A 61 -0.07 5.70 -4.27
CA ALA A 61 0.67 6.91 -4.57
C ALA A 61 -0.16 8.18 -4.36
N ILE A 62 -1.48 8.14 -4.51
CA ILE A 62 -2.39 9.24 -4.18
C ILE A 62 -2.54 9.32 -2.66
N GLY A 63 -3.07 8.25 -2.06
CA GLY A 63 -3.37 8.21 -0.63
C GLY A 63 -4.28 9.38 -0.20
N ASN A 64 -4.06 9.93 1.00
CA ASN A 64 -4.82 11.05 1.54
C ASN A 64 -4.54 12.40 0.86
N SER A 65 -3.69 12.49 -0.17
CA SER A 65 -3.47 13.77 -0.87
C SER A 65 -4.69 14.19 -1.71
N CYS A 66 -5.56 13.25 -2.06
CA CYS A 66 -6.83 13.50 -2.74
C CYS A 66 -7.94 12.68 -2.09
N HIS A 67 -9.15 13.23 -2.03
CA HIS A 67 -10.33 12.55 -1.51
C HIS A 67 -11.47 12.60 -2.52
N ILE A 68 -12.13 11.47 -2.70
CA ILE A 68 -13.29 11.31 -3.58
C ILE A 68 -14.52 11.78 -2.80
N ARG A 69 -15.23 12.78 -3.34
CA ARG A 69 -16.50 13.25 -2.78
C ARG A 69 -17.65 12.54 -3.46
N ILE A 70 -18.32 11.64 -2.73
CA ILE A 70 -19.46 10.88 -3.25
C ILE A 70 -20.73 11.73 -3.17
N LYS A 71 -21.06 12.25 -1.99
CA LYS A 71 -22.26 13.08 -1.78
C LYS A 71 -22.11 13.99 -0.57
N GLY A 72 -22.36 15.28 -0.73
CA GLY A 72 -22.25 16.25 0.37
C GLY A 72 -20.87 16.21 1.02
N GLU A 73 -20.83 16.00 2.33
CA GLU A 73 -19.59 15.84 3.11
C GLU A 73 -19.05 14.40 3.16
N TRP A 74 -19.70 13.44 2.51
CA TRP A 74 -19.15 12.09 2.37
C TRP A 74 -17.96 12.12 1.41
N LYS A 75 -16.78 12.16 2.02
CA LYS A 75 -15.47 12.11 1.38
C LYS A 75 -14.78 10.83 1.82
N THR A 76 -14.14 10.15 0.87
CA THR A 76 -13.34 8.95 1.14
C THR A 76 -11.99 9.07 0.46
N CYS A 77 -10.95 8.52 1.07
CA CYS A 77 -9.67 8.33 0.41
C CYS A 77 -9.80 7.24 -0.68
N PRO A 78 -8.88 7.15 -1.64
CA PRO A 78 -8.88 6.10 -2.65
C PRO A 78 -8.37 4.76 -2.06
N SER A 79 -8.93 4.31 -0.94
CA SER A 79 -8.56 3.02 -0.32
C SER A 79 -9.05 1.85 -1.18
N LEU A 80 -8.13 0.98 -1.59
CA LEU A 80 -8.42 -0.16 -2.45
C LEU A 80 -7.93 -1.46 -1.81
N TYR A 81 -8.85 -2.42 -1.66
CA TYR A 81 -8.55 -3.81 -1.27
C TYR A 81 -8.69 -4.71 -2.48
N MET A 82 -7.59 -5.34 -2.87
CA MET A 82 -7.48 -6.08 -4.12
C MET A 82 -6.87 -7.46 -3.89
N MET A 83 -7.47 -8.46 -4.52
CA MET A 83 -6.98 -9.83 -4.53
C MET A 83 -6.74 -10.30 -5.96
N LEU A 84 -5.51 -10.69 -6.26
CA LEU A 84 -5.13 -11.29 -7.53
C LEU A 84 -5.33 -12.80 -7.45
N VAL A 85 -6.42 -13.29 -8.04
CA VAL A 85 -6.78 -14.70 -8.04
C VAL A 85 -6.25 -15.38 -9.29
N GLY A 86 -5.45 -16.44 -9.13
CA GLY A 86 -5.02 -17.22 -10.28
C GLY A 86 -4.23 -18.46 -9.92
N ARG A 87 -4.12 -19.40 -10.87
CA ARG A 87 -3.30 -20.62 -10.69
C ARG A 87 -1.84 -20.29 -10.35
N PRO A 88 -1.12 -21.19 -9.65
CA PRO A 88 0.32 -21.08 -9.47
C PRO A 88 1.02 -20.90 -10.83
N GLY A 89 2.06 -20.05 -10.87
CA GLY A 89 2.85 -19.83 -12.09
C GLY A 89 2.30 -18.83 -13.11
N LEU A 90 1.09 -18.25 -12.92
CA LEU A 90 0.52 -17.25 -13.85
C LEU A 90 1.17 -15.84 -13.76
N GLY A 91 2.36 -15.71 -13.18
CA GLY A 91 3.10 -14.43 -13.19
C GLY A 91 2.40 -13.27 -12.45
N LYS A 92 1.77 -13.52 -11.30
CA LYS A 92 1.10 -12.47 -10.48
C LYS A 92 2.10 -11.53 -9.78
N THR A 93 3.18 -12.09 -9.24
CA THR A 93 4.16 -11.37 -8.42
C THR A 93 5.13 -10.49 -9.22
N PRO A 94 5.65 -10.92 -10.40
CA PRO A 94 6.54 -10.08 -11.21
C PRO A 94 5.99 -8.69 -11.58
N PRO A 95 4.75 -8.54 -12.10
CA PRO A 95 4.20 -7.21 -12.37
C PRO A 95 4.03 -6.38 -11.10
N LEU A 96 3.75 -7.01 -9.96
CA LEU A 96 3.62 -6.32 -8.67
C LEU A 96 4.94 -5.65 -8.29
N GLY A 97 6.05 -6.39 -8.36
CA GLY A 97 7.37 -5.83 -8.10
C GLY A 97 7.76 -4.72 -9.07
N PHE A 98 7.46 -4.87 -10.36
CA PHE A 98 7.77 -3.85 -11.37
C PHE A 98 6.99 -2.55 -11.14
N ILE A 99 5.68 -2.65 -10.95
CA ILE A 99 4.78 -1.49 -10.87
C ILE A 99 4.96 -0.74 -9.53
N TYR A 100 5.23 -1.46 -8.43
CA TYR A 100 5.50 -0.83 -7.13
C TYR A 100 6.91 -0.27 -6.99
N LYS A 101 7.83 -0.59 -7.93
CA LYS A 101 9.24 -0.16 -7.87
C LYS A 101 9.42 1.34 -7.55
N PRO A 102 8.71 2.29 -8.19
CA PRO A 102 8.90 3.72 -7.89
C PRO A 102 8.48 4.10 -6.46
N ILE A 103 7.51 3.38 -5.87
CA ILE A 103 7.07 3.59 -4.49
C ILE A 103 8.12 3.01 -3.53
N ASN A 104 8.63 1.81 -3.82
CA ASN A 104 9.70 1.19 -3.03
C ASN A 104 10.98 2.02 -3.06
N GLU A 105 11.39 2.55 -4.22
CA GLU A 105 12.55 3.45 -4.31
C GLU A 105 12.34 4.76 -3.51
N TYR A 106 11.10 5.18 -3.29
CA TYR A 106 10.80 6.30 -2.41
C TYR A 106 10.92 5.90 -0.94
N ASP A 107 10.41 4.74 -0.56
CA ASP A 107 10.56 4.18 0.78
C ASP A 107 12.04 3.92 1.12
N ASP A 108 12.85 3.45 0.17
CA ASP A 108 14.31 3.26 0.34
C ASP A 108 15.01 4.58 0.72
N ARG A 109 14.68 5.68 0.04
CA ARG A 109 15.20 7.02 0.38
C ARG A 109 14.75 7.50 1.76
N LEU A 110 13.51 7.18 2.16
CA LEU A 110 13.03 7.51 3.50
C LEU A 110 13.74 6.68 4.57
N HIS A 111 14.04 5.41 4.28
CA HIS A 111 14.76 4.53 5.18
C HIS A 111 16.23 4.95 5.35
N GLU A 112 16.92 5.34 4.27
CA GLU A 112 18.27 5.92 4.33
C GLU A 112 18.30 7.15 5.25
N LYS A 113 17.38 8.10 5.01
CA LYS A 113 17.25 9.30 5.84
C LYS A 113 16.93 8.98 7.30
N TYR A 114 16.04 8.01 7.55
CA TYR A 114 15.71 7.58 8.89
C TYR A 114 16.94 7.02 9.62
N ASN A 115 17.78 6.23 8.97
CA ASN A 115 19.00 5.69 9.57
C ASN A 115 20.00 6.80 9.93
N GLU A 116 20.18 7.78 9.05
CA GLU A 116 21.02 8.95 9.34
C GLU A 116 20.53 9.72 10.57
N GLU A 117 19.22 10.04 10.62
CA GLU A 117 18.59 10.70 11.76
C GLU A 117 18.67 9.86 13.05
N TYR A 118 18.59 8.54 12.92
CA TYR A 118 18.69 7.62 14.05
C TYR A 118 20.12 7.55 14.60
N ASP A 119 21.13 7.50 13.73
CA ASP A 119 22.54 7.51 14.12
C ASP A 119 22.94 8.84 14.78
N GLU A 120 22.38 9.97 14.33
CA GLU A 120 22.51 11.27 15.00
C GLU A 120 21.85 11.26 16.38
N TYR A 121 20.63 10.72 16.49
CA TYR A 121 19.92 10.58 17.75
C TYR A 121 20.72 9.73 18.76
N GLU A 122 21.24 8.57 18.35
CA GLU A 122 22.05 7.69 19.22
C GLU A 122 23.38 8.35 19.65
N ARG A 123 24.06 9.07 18.75
CA ARG A 123 25.27 9.86 19.07
C ARG A 123 24.97 10.97 20.08
N ALA A 124 23.88 11.70 19.90
CA ALA A 124 23.50 12.77 20.80
C ALA A 124 23.06 12.24 22.18
N MET A 125 22.34 11.10 22.22
CA MET A 125 21.95 10.42 23.46
C MET A 125 23.15 9.84 24.23
N SER A 126 24.21 9.41 23.55
CA SER A 126 25.44 8.94 24.19
C SER A 126 26.32 10.10 24.70
N ALA A 127 26.41 11.21 23.97
CA ALA A 127 27.13 12.41 24.40
C ALA A 127 26.45 13.12 25.59
N GLY A 128 25.11 13.17 25.61
CA GLY A 128 24.31 13.79 26.68
C GLY A 128 24.38 13.05 28.03
N LYS A 129 24.79 11.78 28.06
CA LYS A 129 25.01 11.01 29.30
C LYS A 129 26.25 11.44 30.10
N HIS A 130 27.12 12.29 29.53
CA HIS A 130 28.37 12.73 30.15
C HIS A 130 28.39 14.21 30.61
N GLY A 131 27.31 14.97 30.41
CA GLY A 131 27.18 16.36 30.88
C GLY A 131 26.07 16.52 31.91
N SER A 132 26.40 17.05 33.09
CA SER A 132 25.46 17.34 34.18
C SER A 132 24.47 18.46 33.84
N ASP A 133 23.23 18.28 34.29
CA ASP A 133 22.22 19.28 34.70
C ASP A 133 22.01 20.52 33.81
N GLY A 134 20.85 20.58 33.15
CA GLY A 134 20.21 21.89 32.90
C GLY A 134 19.24 21.97 31.73
N GLU A 135 19.58 21.40 30.58
CA GLU A 135 18.70 21.38 29.41
C GLU A 135 18.93 20.07 28.66
N GLU A 136 18.16 19.03 29.01
CA GLU A 136 17.92 17.94 28.06
C GLU A 136 17.32 18.60 26.82
N GLN A 137 18.14 18.85 25.79
CA GLN A 137 17.59 18.98 24.46
C GLN A 137 16.77 17.72 24.24
N LEU A 138 15.45 17.87 24.24
CA LEU A 138 14.48 16.82 24.00
C LEU A 138 14.64 16.36 22.55
N LEU A 139 15.73 15.64 22.29
CA LEU A 139 16.03 15.01 21.03
C LEU A 139 14.92 14.00 20.79
N LYS A 140 14.11 14.30 19.79
CA LYS A 140 12.95 13.49 19.47
C LYS A 140 13.44 12.30 18.67
N LYS A 141 13.21 11.08 19.17
CA LYS A 141 13.46 9.85 18.42
C LYS A 141 12.79 9.94 17.03
N PRO A 142 13.53 9.71 15.94
CA PRO A 142 12.94 9.73 14.60
C PRO A 142 11.91 8.61 14.48
N ASN A 143 10.88 8.83 13.66
CA ASN A 143 9.85 7.82 13.41
C ASN A 143 10.15 7.13 12.10
N PHE A 144 10.01 5.80 12.08
CA PHE A 144 10.11 5.05 10.84
C PHE A 144 8.87 5.28 9.98
N VAL A 145 9.08 5.68 8.72
CA VAL A 145 8.03 6.01 7.76
C VAL A 145 8.26 5.16 6.51
N THR A 146 7.29 4.33 6.16
CA THR A 146 7.29 3.49 4.97
C THR A 146 5.87 3.39 4.43
N THR A 147 5.73 3.46 3.12
CA THR A 147 4.44 3.41 2.43
C THR A 147 4.01 1.95 2.23
N VAL A 148 4.93 1.09 1.80
CA VAL A 148 4.69 -0.33 1.52
C VAL A 148 5.10 -1.18 2.72
N ILE A 149 4.22 -2.09 3.14
CA ILE A 149 4.44 -3.01 4.25
C ILE A 149 4.18 -4.43 3.74
N TYR A 150 5.19 -5.29 3.85
CA TYR A 150 5.12 -6.69 3.42
C TYR A 150 4.81 -7.65 4.57
N ASP A 151 5.46 -7.46 5.72
CA ASP A 151 5.26 -8.25 6.92
C ASP A 151 5.34 -7.34 8.15
N SER A 152 4.32 -7.40 9.00
CA SER A 152 4.29 -6.65 10.25
C SER A 152 3.23 -7.21 11.19
N THR A 153 3.40 -6.98 12.49
CA THR A 153 2.30 -7.17 13.44
C THR A 153 1.25 -6.07 13.25
N PRO A 154 -0.03 -6.32 13.58
CA PRO A 154 -1.07 -5.29 13.54
C PRO A 154 -0.68 -4.03 14.32
N GLU A 155 -0.06 -4.18 15.49
CA GLU A 155 0.41 -3.07 16.30
C GLU A 155 1.49 -2.23 15.59
N ALA A 156 2.50 -2.89 14.99
CA ALA A 156 3.55 -2.21 14.25
C ALA A 156 2.99 -1.49 13.02
N MET A 157 2.08 -2.14 12.28
CA MET A 157 1.38 -1.55 11.14
C MET A 157 0.65 -0.25 11.52
N MET A 158 -0.08 -0.26 12.64
CA MET A 158 -0.82 0.91 13.10
C MET A 158 0.10 2.03 13.57
N ASN A 159 1.22 1.67 14.22
CA ASN A 159 2.24 2.64 14.60
C ASN A 159 2.88 3.29 13.36
N ILE A 160 3.20 2.52 12.32
CA ILE A 160 3.69 3.06 11.04
C ILE A 160 2.61 3.98 10.43
N HIS A 161 1.36 3.54 10.35
CA HIS A 161 0.29 4.34 9.73
C HIS A 161 0.09 5.70 10.41
N GLN A 162 0.23 5.78 11.74
CA GLN A 162 0.08 7.05 12.47
C GLN A 162 1.08 8.13 12.02
N HIS A 163 2.25 7.71 11.53
CA HIS A 163 3.31 8.58 11.04
C HIS A 163 3.26 8.77 9.51
N ASN A 164 2.51 7.91 8.80
CA ASN A 164 2.30 7.97 7.36
C ASN A 164 0.97 8.66 7.03
N GLN A 165 0.99 9.99 6.98
CA GLN A 165 -0.21 10.80 6.72
C GLN A 165 -0.84 10.52 5.36
N ARG A 166 -0.03 10.14 4.34
CA ARG A 166 -0.54 9.77 3.02
C ARG A 166 -1.28 8.44 3.03
N GLY A 167 -1.04 7.56 4.00
CA GLY A 167 -1.56 6.20 4.01
C GLY A 167 -0.46 5.16 3.87
N ILE A 168 -0.86 3.90 3.95
CA ILE A 168 0.02 2.73 3.83
C ILE A 168 -0.62 1.68 2.91
N THR A 169 0.21 0.77 2.42
CA THR A 169 -0.24 -0.34 1.59
C THR A 169 0.32 -1.65 2.11
N LEU A 170 -0.58 -2.59 2.38
CA LEU A 170 -0.23 -3.96 2.73
C LEU A 170 -0.09 -4.78 1.46
N VAL A 171 1.12 -5.25 1.20
CA VAL A 171 1.40 -6.19 0.11
C VAL A 171 1.55 -7.56 0.73
N VAL A 172 0.53 -8.40 0.53
CA VAL A 172 0.46 -9.71 1.18
C VAL A 172 0.66 -10.81 0.14
N ASP A 173 1.78 -11.53 0.25
CA ASP A 173 1.91 -12.77 -0.49
C ASP A 173 1.00 -13.82 0.18
N GLU A 174 0.13 -14.45 -0.62
CA GLU A 174 -0.91 -15.37 -0.15
C GLU A 174 -1.83 -14.77 0.94
N ILE A 175 -2.82 -13.98 0.51
CA ILE A 175 -3.71 -13.22 1.42
C ILE A 175 -4.49 -14.08 2.43
N LEU A 176 -4.61 -15.39 2.20
CA LEU A 176 -5.19 -16.31 3.16
C LEU A 176 -4.37 -16.44 4.44
N ALA A 177 -3.05 -16.25 4.37
CA ALA A 177 -2.20 -16.20 5.57
C ALA A 177 -2.61 -15.03 6.49
N LEU A 178 -2.98 -13.88 5.91
CA LEU A 178 -3.51 -12.73 6.65
C LEU A 178 -4.82 -13.08 7.36
N PHE A 179 -5.77 -13.72 6.68
CA PHE A 179 -7.03 -14.12 7.31
C PHE A 179 -6.85 -15.23 8.36
N ASN A 180 -5.96 -16.18 8.10
CA ASN A 180 -5.70 -17.29 9.00
C ASN A 180 -4.92 -16.86 10.24
N SER A 181 -4.10 -15.81 10.16
CA SER A 181 -3.47 -15.21 11.34
C SER A 181 -4.53 -14.61 12.26
N VAL A 182 -5.55 -13.96 11.71
CA VAL A 182 -6.67 -13.41 12.48
C VAL A 182 -7.49 -14.51 13.15
N LYS A 183 -7.82 -15.60 12.43
CA LYS A 183 -8.58 -16.74 12.97
C LYS A 183 -7.84 -17.50 14.09
N ARG A 184 -6.51 -17.60 14.03
CA ARG A 184 -5.71 -18.29 15.05
C ARG A 184 -5.59 -17.52 16.36
N TYR A 185 -5.80 -16.19 16.35
CA TYR A 185 -5.76 -15.33 17.54
C TYR A 185 -7.18 -14.93 17.98
N ASN A 186 -8.01 -15.92 18.32
CA ASN A 186 -9.43 -15.80 18.70
C ASN A 186 -9.74 -14.99 20.00
N SER A 187 -8.86 -14.09 20.44
CA SER A 187 -9.15 -13.21 21.59
C SER A 187 -8.48 -11.82 21.59
N LYS A 188 -7.58 -11.50 20.64
CA LYS A 188 -6.80 -10.24 20.73
C LYS A 188 -6.45 -9.53 19.42
N ASN A 189 -6.74 -10.11 18.24
CA ASN A 189 -6.37 -9.51 16.96
C ASN A 189 -7.61 -9.00 16.22
N ASN A 190 -7.78 -7.67 16.19
CA ASN A 190 -8.91 -6.98 15.55
C ASN A 190 -8.57 -6.46 14.14
N LEU A 191 -7.49 -6.96 13.51
CA LEU A 191 -6.98 -6.42 12.25
C LEU A 191 -8.06 -6.32 11.15
N ILE A 192 -8.93 -7.31 11.00
CA ILE A 192 -10.00 -7.26 9.99
C ILE A 192 -11.02 -6.16 10.31
N GLU A 193 -11.41 -6.02 11.57
CA GLU A 193 -12.32 -4.96 12.00
C GLU A 193 -11.70 -3.58 11.79
N ASP A 194 -10.41 -3.43 12.08
CA ASP A 194 -9.67 -2.19 11.86
C ASP A 194 -9.54 -1.87 10.35
N LEU A 195 -9.28 -2.87 9.50
CA LEU A 195 -9.26 -2.70 8.04
C LEU A 195 -10.65 -2.29 7.53
N LEU A 196 -11.73 -2.93 7.98
CA LEU A 196 -13.09 -2.54 7.58
C LEU A 196 -13.47 -1.13 8.06
N THR A 197 -13.02 -0.75 9.25
CA THR A 197 -13.18 0.60 9.81
C THR A 197 -12.42 1.62 8.98
N ALA A 198 -11.17 1.31 8.61
CA ALA A 198 -10.34 2.12 7.73
C ALA A 198 -10.94 2.29 6.33
N TYR A 199 -11.43 1.20 5.73
CA TYR A 199 -12.09 1.21 4.43
C TYR A 199 -13.36 2.09 4.42
N SER A 200 -14.05 2.16 5.56
CA SER A 200 -15.21 3.05 5.76
C SER A 200 -14.82 4.51 6.05
N GLY A 201 -13.52 4.82 6.08
CA GLY A 201 -12.98 6.15 6.38
C GLY A 201 -13.14 6.58 7.84
N GLN A 202 -13.46 5.66 8.76
CA GLN A 202 -13.66 5.99 10.16
C GLN A 202 -12.32 6.06 10.91
N PRO A 203 -12.10 7.05 11.79
CA PRO A 203 -10.84 7.19 12.52
C PRO A 203 -10.49 5.94 13.34
N LEU A 204 -9.24 5.50 13.29
CA LEU A 204 -8.72 4.41 14.11
C LEU A 204 -8.13 4.97 15.42
N LYS A 205 -8.57 4.40 16.55
CA LYS A 205 -8.13 4.79 17.90
C LYS A 205 -7.73 3.55 18.68
N ILE A 206 -6.43 3.36 18.87
CA ILE A 206 -5.90 2.21 19.59
C ILE A 206 -5.31 2.70 20.91
N ILE A 207 -5.94 2.29 22.01
CA ILE A 207 -5.55 2.65 23.37
C ILE A 207 -5.15 1.36 24.08
N ARG A 208 -3.87 1.23 24.41
CA ARG A 208 -3.33 0.09 25.16
C ARG A 208 -2.81 0.56 26.51
N LYS A 209 -3.13 -0.17 27.58
CA LYS A 209 -2.66 0.14 28.95
C LYS A 209 -1.13 0.13 29.08
N SER A 210 -0.46 -0.68 28.28
CA SER A 210 1.00 -0.84 28.27
C SER A 210 1.74 0.27 27.53
N GLU A 211 1.04 1.08 26.71
CA GLU A 211 1.66 2.17 25.96
C GLU A 211 1.41 3.52 26.63
N SER A 212 2.44 4.36 26.63
CA SER A 212 2.37 5.69 27.23
C SER A 212 1.55 6.68 26.40
N ARG A 213 1.39 6.41 25.10
CA ARG A 213 0.62 7.26 24.17
C ARG A 213 -0.30 6.40 23.31
N PRO A 214 -1.55 6.81 23.09
CA PRO A 214 -2.45 6.11 22.19
C PRO A 214 -2.08 6.36 20.73
N VAL A 215 -2.35 5.39 19.87
CA VAL A 215 -2.26 5.54 18.41
C VAL A 215 -3.59 6.11 17.90
N LEU A 216 -3.52 7.24 17.20
CA LEU A 216 -4.67 7.91 16.59
C LEU A 216 -4.41 8.18 15.12
N ILE A 217 -5.22 7.57 14.26
CA ILE A 217 -5.20 7.78 12.82
C ILE A 217 -6.53 8.44 12.44
N LYS A 218 -6.50 9.75 12.21
CA LYS A 218 -7.72 10.54 11.96
C LYS A 218 -8.36 10.24 10.61
N ASN A 219 -7.54 10.11 9.57
CA ASN A 219 -7.97 9.84 8.20
C ASN A 219 -7.24 8.58 7.72
N PRO A 220 -7.73 7.38 8.07
CA PRO A 220 -7.06 6.17 7.63
C PRO A 220 -7.15 6.03 6.12
N CYS A 221 -6.04 5.62 5.52
CA CYS A 221 -5.95 5.29 4.10
C CYS A 221 -5.03 4.09 4.00
N ILE A 222 -5.64 2.91 4.09
CA ILE A 222 -4.94 1.64 3.99
C ILE A 222 -5.35 1.03 2.65
N ASN A 223 -4.38 0.66 1.83
CA ASN A 223 -4.60 -0.18 0.66
C ASN A 223 -4.14 -1.60 1.00
N VAL A 224 -4.76 -2.59 0.36
CA VAL A 224 -4.36 -3.99 0.49
C VAL A 224 -4.29 -4.56 -0.90
N ILE A 225 -3.16 -5.18 -1.24
CA ILE A 225 -3.04 -6.00 -2.42
C ILE A 225 -2.44 -7.33 -2.02
N GLY A 226 -3.08 -8.42 -2.43
CA GLY A 226 -2.54 -9.74 -2.18
C GLY A 226 -2.84 -10.72 -3.28
N SER A 227 -2.05 -11.79 -3.34
CA SER A 227 -2.26 -12.88 -4.27
C SER A 227 -3.05 -14.00 -3.57
N VAL A 228 -3.85 -14.74 -4.32
CA VAL A 228 -4.46 -15.99 -3.84
C VAL A 228 -4.49 -17.02 -4.95
N GLN A 229 -4.22 -18.26 -4.59
CA GLN A 229 -4.30 -19.38 -5.51
C GLN A 229 -5.74 -19.89 -5.58
N THR A 230 -6.20 -20.23 -6.79
CA THR A 230 -7.58 -20.68 -7.01
C THR A 230 -7.96 -21.92 -6.20
N ASN A 231 -7.00 -22.82 -5.94
CA ASN A 231 -7.20 -24.04 -5.14
C ASN A 231 -7.38 -23.78 -3.64
N MET A 232 -6.99 -22.61 -3.15
CA MET A 232 -7.10 -22.25 -1.74
C MET A 232 -8.42 -21.55 -1.40
N LEU A 233 -9.18 -21.14 -2.42
CA LEU A 233 -10.55 -20.67 -2.27
C LEU A 233 -11.47 -21.91 -2.26
N GLN A 234 -11.77 -22.42 -1.07
CA GLN A 234 -12.82 -23.43 -0.88
C GLN A 234 -14.15 -22.70 -0.65
N GLU A 235 -15.24 -23.23 -1.22
CA GLU A 235 -16.62 -22.72 -1.06
C GLU A 235 -17.06 -22.61 0.41
#